data_AF-A0ABD1YE94-F1
#
_entry.id   AF-A0ABD1YE94-F1
#
_cell.length_a   1.000
_cell.length_b   1.000
_cell.length_c   1.000
_cell.angle_alpha   90.00
_cell.angle_beta   90.00
_cell.angle_gamma   90.00
#
_symmetry.space_group_name_H-M   'P 1'
#
loop_
_entity.id
_entity.type
_entity.pdbx_description
1 polymer ?
#
loop_
_entity_poly.entity_id
_entity_poly.type
_entity_poly.pdbx_seq_one_letter_code
_entity_poly.pdbx_strand_id
1 'polypeptide(L)'
;MIRLVVERSCGGIEELHVANLNSDASLQFLAQSELSSLKALSLPSSDVTENGFCELILTLPTLVHLDISNCSSIKSKALEVIAETCKSLISLEGAMWPSRRVTWADHQASSTKRADGSRGRAVYSSNDPQAVALVYDIPKLEQVVWAEMPPDALVDVFKRLPVEDRLRTIPRICKAWRKATLDPGCWQKVDVKDWCMERYYMINTAVTPSRVWCESIDRMIRLVVERSCGGIQELHVAYMDGDASLPFLIQSRLSCLKALSIPKSKVTENCFRELILTLPRLVHLDISECGPLESGELELIEQTCKSLPNLKQLKISGGLLPCSEIATIRMKCPQLELLEVESDSDSVSSYDGYDDRGYYYYGYNSD
;
A
#
# COMPACT_ATOMS: atom_id res chain seq x y z
N MET A 1 -9.75 -28.77 15.63
CA MET A 1 -9.23 -27.58 16.35
C MET A 1 -9.87 -26.30 15.80
N ILE A 2 -9.79 -26.03 14.49
CA ILE A 2 -10.42 -24.87 13.82
C ILE A 2 -11.88 -24.68 14.22
N ARG A 3 -12.69 -25.75 14.14
CA ARG A 3 -14.10 -25.73 14.56
C ARG A 3 -14.33 -25.22 15.98
N LEU A 4 -13.50 -25.66 16.94
CA LEU A 4 -13.61 -25.20 18.33
C LEU A 4 -13.21 -23.74 18.51
N VAL A 5 -12.23 -23.24 17.74
CA VAL A 5 -11.78 -21.84 17.80
C VAL A 5 -12.88 -20.93 17.25
N VAL A 6 -13.48 -21.31 16.12
CA VAL A 6 -14.54 -20.56 15.45
C VAL A 6 -15.84 -20.56 16.26
N GLU A 7 -16.25 -21.71 16.81
CA GLU A 7 -17.47 -21.77 17.64
C GLU A 7 -17.34 -20.95 18.94
N ARG A 8 -16.11 -20.79 19.47
CA ARG A 8 -15.87 -20.03 20.72
C ARG A 8 -15.64 -18.54 20.51
N SER A 9 -15.33 -18.11 19.29
CA SER A 9 -14.99 -16.72 19.00
C SER A 9 -16.22 -15.80 18.87
N CYS A 10 -17.43 -16.37 18.82
CA CYS A 10 -18.69 -15.63 18.69
C CYS A 10 -18.70 -14.64 17.52
N GLY A 11 -18.06 -14.99 16.40
CA GLY A 11 -17.98 -14.16 15.19
C GLY A 11 -16.92 -13.04 15.23
N GLY A 12 -16.18 -12.89 16.33
CA GLY A 12 -15.17 -11.83 16.50
C GLY A 12 -13.78 -12.11 15.92
N ILE A 13 -13.63 -13.11 15.04
CA ILE A 13 -12.31 -13.44 14.47
C ILE A 13 -11.97 -12.43 13.38
N GLU A 14 -10.93 -11.63 13.61
CA GLU A 14 -10.36 -10.74 12.60
C GLU A 14 -9.20 -11.37 11.82
N GLU A 15 -8.47 -12.30 12.45
CA GLU A 15 -7.31 -12.95 11.84
C GLU A 15 -7.35 -14.45 12.10
N LEU A 16 -7.15 -15.24 11.04
CA LEU A 16 -7.16 -16.70 11.10
C LEU A 16 -5.96 -17.28 10.35
N HIS A 17 -5.07 -17.92 11.10
CA HIS A 17 -3.88 -18.58 10.56
C HIS A 17 -3.96 -20.08 10.78
N VAL A 18 -4.02 -20.84 9.69
CA VAL A 18 -4.21 -22.29 9.70
C VAL A 18 -3.36 -22.93 8.61
N ALA A 19 -2.24 -23.53 8.99
CA ALA A 19 -1.35 -24.21 8.05
C ALA A 19 -1.70 -25.70 7.86
N ASN A 20 -1.26 -26.28 6.74
CA ASN A 20 -1.27 -27.73 6.48
C ASN A 20 -2.67 -28.36 6.55
N LEU A 21 -3.70 -27.69 6.02
CA LEU A 21 -4.98 -28.35 5.79
C LEU A 21 -4.81 -29.46 4.75
N ASN A 22 -5.48 -30.59 4.92
CA ASN A 22 -5.35 -31.76 4.05
C ASN A 22 -6.63 -32.09 3.27
N SER A 23 -7.67 -31.24 3.40
CA SER A 23 -8.94 -31.41 2.73
C SER A 23 -9.81 -30.15 2.83
N ASP A 24 -10.77 -30.03 1.92
CA ASP A 24 -11.74 -28.93 1.88
C ASP A 24 -12.74 -28.94 3.04
N ALA A 25 -12.81 -30.01 3.83
CA ALA A 25 -13.76 -30.11 4.94
C ALA A 25 -13.62 -28.94 5.93
N SER A 26 -12.39 -28.47 6.15
CA SER A 26 -12.14 -27.29 6.99
C SER A 26 -12.56 -25.99 6.29
N LEU A 27 -12.37 -25.89 4.98
CA LEU A 27 -12.79 -24.71 4.21
C LEU A 27 -14.31 -24.60 4.13
N GLN A 28 -15.02 -25.71 3.91
CA GLN A 28 -16.47 -25.77 3.90
C GLN A 28 -17.06 -25.36 5.25
N PHE A 29 -16.46 -25.84 6.35
CA PHE A 29 -16.86 -25.42 7.68
C PHE A 29 -16.65 -23.90 7.86
N LEU A 30 -15.49 -23.36 7.47
CA LEU A 30 -15.21 -21.93 7.56
C LEU A 30 -16.18 -21.09 6.72
N ALA A 31 -16.51 -21.54 5.50
CA ALA A 31 -17.47 -20.88 4.62
C ALA A 31 -18.88 -20.84 5.24
N GLN A 32 -19.25 -21.87 6.01
CA GLN A 32 -20.53 -21.93 6.73
C GLN A 32 -20.53 -21.15 8.06
N SER A 33 -19.38 -20.66 8.51
CA SER A 33 -19.22 -20.08 9.86
C SER A 33 -19.42 -18.57 9.92
N GLU A 34 -19.86 -17.93 8.83
CA GLU A 34 -20.16 -16.48 8.77
C GLU A 34 -19.07 -15.59 9.40
N LEU A 35 -17.85 -15.67 8.85
CA LEU A 35 -16.68 -14.93 9.36
C LEU A 35 -16.65 -13.48 8.85
N SER A 36 -17.71 -12.72 9.09
CA SER A 36 -17.91 -11.36 8.53
C SER A 36 -16.90 -10.31 9.01
N SER A 37 -16.24 -10.56 10.13
CA SER A 37 -15.21 -9.66 10.69
C SER A 37 -13.79 -10.02 10.24
N LEU A 38 -13.61 -11.10 9.48
CA LEU A 38 -12.30 -11.60 9.10
C LEU A 38 -11.64 -10.65 8.10
N LYS A 39 -10.45 -10.16 8.46
CA LYS A 39 -9.59 -9.28 7.67
C LYS A 39 -8.33 -9.98 7.19
N ALA A 40 -7.81 -10.97 7.94
CA ALA A 40 -6.64 -11.73 7.54
C ALA A 40 -6.90 -13.25 7.55
N LEU A 41 -6.55 -13.92 6.46
CA LEU A 41 -6.63 -15.38 6.33
C LEU A 41 -5.30 -15.90 5.80
N SER A 42 -4.71 -16.87 6.50
CA SER A 42 -3.47 -17.53 6.12
C SER A 42 -3.67 -19.04 6.14
N LEU A 43 -3.47 -19.67 4.98
CA LEU A 43 -3.65 -21.09 4.71
C LEU A 43 -2.39 -21.76 4.11
N PRO A 44 -1.18 -21.51 4.63
CA PRO A 44 0.04 -21.94 3.96
C PRO A 44 0.18 -23.46 3.95
N SER A 45 0.74 -23.98 2.86
CA SER A 45 1.01 -25.40 2.60
C SER A 45 -0.22 -26.30 2.77
N SER A 46 -1.40 -25.76 2.44
CA SER A 46 -2.66 -26.49 2.52
C SER A 46 -2.94 -27.24 1.20
N ASP A 47 -3.22 -28.53 1.31
CA ASP A 47 -3.73 -29.39 0.24
C ASP A 47 -5.25 -29.28 0.17
N VAL A 48 -5.71 -28.16 -0.39
CA VAL A 48 -7.12 -27.81 -0.59
C VAL A 48 -7.41 -27.64 -2.08
N THR A 49 -8.63 -27.97 -2.51
CA THR A 49 -8.99 -27.82 -3.92
C THR A 49 -9.30 -26.36 -4.27
N GLU A 50 -9.10 -26.00 -5.53
CA GLU A 50 -9.44 -24.68 -6.04
C GLU A 50 -10.93 -24.34 -5.81
N ASN A 51 -11.83 -25.32 -5.95
CA ASN A 51 -13.27 -25.11 -5.77
C ASN A 51 -13.62 -24.85 -4.30
N GLY A 52 -13.12 -25.67 -3.36
CA GLY A 52 -13.36 -25.47 -1.94
C GLY A 52 -12.79 -24.14 -1.43
N PHE A 53 -11.65 -23.71 -1.98
CA PHE A 53 -11.10 -22.39 -1.72
C PHE A 53 -11.95 -21.26 -2.30
N CYS A 54 -12.43 -21.37 -3.54
CA CYS A 54 -13.33 -20.38 -4.13
C CYS A 54 -14.62 -20.23 -3.31
N GLU A 55 -15.23 -21.35 -2.87
CA GLU A 55 -16.41 -21.35 -2.02
C GLU A 55 -16.17 -20.58 -0.72
N LEU A 56 -15.00 -20.75 -0.09
CA LEU A 56 -14.63 -19.96 1.09
C LEU A 56 -14.47 -18.47 0.76
N ILE A 57 -13.72 -18.12 -0.28
CA ILE A 57 -13.44 -16.71 -0.61
C ILE A 57 -14.73 -15.93 -0.92
N LEU A 58 -15.72 -16.56 -1.58
CA LEU A 58 -17.03 -15.96 -1.84
C LEU A 58 -17.75 -15.49 -0.56
N THR A 59 -17.40 -16.05 0.60
CA THR A 59 -17.96 -15.68 1.91
C THR A 59 -17.16 -14.61 2.65
N LEU A 60 -16.01 -14.17 2.12
CA LEU A 60 -15.06 -13.27 2.78
C LEU A 60 -14.79 -11.96 1.99
N PRO A 61 -15.80 -11.12 1.75
CA PRO A 61 -15.64 -9.88 0.98
C PRO A 61 -14.77 -8.81 1.69
N THR A 62 -14.64 -8.89 3.02
CA THR A 62 -13.90 -7.94 3.86
C THR A 62 -12.40 -8.21 3.94
N LEU A 63 -11.91 -9.26 3.28
CA LEU A 63 -10.54 -9.72 3.43
C LEU A 63 -9.53 -8.68 2.92
N VAL A 64 -8.53 -8.39 3.75
CA VAL A 64 -7.46 -7.41 3.55
C VAL A 64 -6.13 -8.11 3.29
N HIS A 65 -5.85 -9.19 4.03
CA HIS A 65 -4.64 -10.01 3.91
C HIS A 65 -5.01 -11.46 3.60
N LEU A 66 -4.39 -12.02 2.56
CA LEU A 66 -4.56 -13.41 2.18
C LEU A 66 -3.20 -14.07 1.96
N ASP A 67 -2.94 -15.16 2.67
CA ASP A 67 -1.78 -16.01 2.45
C ASP A 67 -2.24 -17.42 2.05
N ILE A 68 -1.88 -17.83 0.84
CA ILE A 68 -2.08 -19.14 0.23
C ILE A 68 -0.75 -19.75 -0.22
N SER A 69 0.33 -19.44 0.51
CA SER A 69 1.67 -19.90 0.20
C SER A 69 1.73 -21.42 0.08
N ASN A 70 2.46 -21.94 -0.92
CA ASN A 70 2.58 -23.39 -1.19
C ASN A 70 1.27 -24.16 -1.38
N CYS A 71 0.18 -23.51 -1.79
CA CYS A 71 -1.05 -24.20 -2.20
C CYS A 71 -1.01 -24.50 -3.71
N SER A 72 -0.52 -25.69 -4.10
CA SER A 72 -0.31 -26.08 -5.50
C SER A 72 -1.61 -26.25 -6.31
N SER A 73 -2.71 -26.55 -5.61
CA SER A 73 -4.01 -26.82 -6.22
C SER A 73 -4.84 -25.57 -6.51
N ILE A 74 -4.42 -24.38 -6.03
CA ILE A 74 -5.12 -23.11 -6.26
C ILE A 74 -4.59 -22.46 -7.55
N LYS A 75 -5.49 -22.19 -8.51
CA LYS A 75 -5.15 -21.78 -9.88
C LYS A 75 -5.88 -20.49 -10.27
N SER A 76 -5.94 -20.19 -11.57
CA SER A 76 -6.48 -18.95 -12.12
C SER A 76 -7.91 -18.61 -11.71
N LYS A 77 -8.80 -19.61 -11.58
CA LYS A 77 -10.20 -19.38 -11.23
C LYS A 77 -10.32 -18.82 -9.82
N ALA A 78 -9.45 -19.25 -8.89
CA ALA A 78 -9.42 -18.67 -7.55
C ALA A 78 -9.03 -17.19 -7.55
N LEU A 79 -8.11 -16.73 -8.42
CA LEU A 79 -7.79 -15.30 -8.50
C LEU A 79 -8.92 -14.48 -9.13
N GLU A 80 -9.63 -15.01 -10.11
CA GLU A 80 -10.83 -14.35 -10.64
C GLU A 80 -11.85 -14.12 -9.52
N VAL A 81 -12.12 -15.17 -8.73
CA VAL A 81 -13.02 -15.09 -7.57
C VAL A 81 -12.51 -14.11 -6.51
N ILE A 82 -11.20 -14.09 -6.20
CA ILE A 82 -10.60 -13.11 -5.29
C ILE A 82 -10.75 -11.69 -5.85
N ALA A 83 -10.46 -11.48 -7.14
CA ALA A 83 -10.56 -10.18 -7.78
C ALA A 83 -12.00 -9.66 -7.79
N GLU A 84 -12.98 -10.54 -7.97
CA GLU A 84 -14.40 -10.24 -7.94
C GLU A 84 -14.91 -9.98 -6.52
N THR A 85 -14.46 -10.74 -5.53
CA THR A 85 -15.03 -10.74 -4.18
C THR A 85 -14.31 -9.81 -3.20
N CYS A 86 -12.98 -9.94 -3.08
CA CYS A 86 -12.19 -9.24 -2.06
C CYS A 86 -11.74 -7.87 -2.58
N LYS A 87 -12.63 -6.87 -2.50
CA LYS A 87 -12.33 -5.50 -2.96
C LYS A 87 -11.36 -4.74 -2.04
N SER A 88 -11.22 -5.18 -0.80
CA SER A 88 -10.35 -4.58 0.21
C SER A 88 -8.96 -5.23 0.32
N LEU A 89 -8.62 -6.18 -0.57
CA LEU A 89 -7.38 -6.92 -0.48
C LEU A 89 -6.17 -6.03 -0.80
N ILE A 90 -5.25 -5.90 0.16
CA ILE A 90 -4.00 -5.13 0.03
C ILE A 90 -2.76 -6.01 0.04
N SER A 91 -2.88 -7.26 0.49
CA SER A 91 -1.77 -8.21 0.61
C SER A 91 -2.20 -9.60 0.14
N LEU A 92 -1.41 -10.19 -0.75
CA LEU A 92 -1.57 -11.54 -1.26
C LEU A 92 -0.22 -12.27 -1.25
N GLU A 93 -0.08 -13.26 -0.37
CA GLU A 93 1.07 -14.16 -0.32
C GLU A 93 0.67 -15.51 -0.94
N GLY A 94 1.39 -16.04 -1.92
CA GLY A 94 0.99 -17.28 -2.59
C GLY A 94 2.09 -17.84 -3.47
N ALA A 95 2.76 -18.93 -3.07
CA ALA A 95 4.00 -19.46 -3.67
C ALA A 95 4.99 -18.37 -4.17
N MET A 96 4.88 -17.19 -3.56
CA MET A 96 5.65 -16.00 -3.81
C MET A 96 6.62 -16.00 -2.67
N TRP A 97 7.76 -16.65 -2.89
CA TRP A 97 9.11 -16.33 -2.43
C TRP A 97 9.95 -17.63 -2.46
N PRO A 98 11.06 -17.69 -3.21
CA PRO A 98 12.26 -18.25 -2.60
C PRO A 98 12.55 -17.33 -1.41
N SER A 99 12.31 -17.82 -0.20
CA SER A 99 12.40 -17.08 1.05
C SER A 99 13.53 -16.04 1.04
N ARG A 100 13.22 -14.75 1.26
CA ARG A 100 14.09 -14.01 2.17
C ARG A 100 13.82 -14.64 3.53
N ARG A 101 14.67 -15.59 3.92
CA ARG A 101 14.73 -16.09 5.29
C ARG A 101 14.91 -14.86 6.19
N VAL A 102 13.86 -14.43 6.87
CA VAL A 102 14.00 -13.93 8.23
C VAL A 102 13.72 -15.14 9.11
N THR A 103 14.75 -15.95 9.31
CA THR A 103 14.70 -16.93 10.40
C THR A 103 14.80 -16.16 11.69
N TRP A 104 13.95 -16.46 12.66
CA TRP A 104 13.96 -15.95 14.03
C TRP A 104 15.23 -16.32 14.82
N ALA A 105 16.29 -16.76 14.13
CA ALA A 105 17.60 -17.11 14.67
C ALA A 105 18.53 -15.89 14.86
N ASP A 106 18.20 -14.72 14.28
CA ASP A 106 19.08 -13.54 14.34
C ASP A 106 18.91 -12.68 15.61
N HIS A 107 18.05 -13.09 16.56
CA HIS A 107 17.86 -12.41 17.84
C HIS A 107 18.68 -12.97 19.02
N GLN A 108 19.59 -13.91 18.78
CA GLN A 108 20.56 -14.34 19.80
C GLN A 108 21.99 -14.41 19.24
N ALA A 109 22.50 -13.30 18.74
CA ALA A 109 23.95 -13.13 18.58
C ALA A 109 24.36 -11.66 18.66
N SER A 110 24.14 -11.03 19.83
CA SER A 110 24.95 -9.87 20.22
C SER A 110 25.53 -10.12 21.60
N SER A 111 26.84 -9.88 21.72
CA SER A 111 27.70 -10.05 22.90
C SER A 111 27.98 -11.53 23.24
N THR A 112 29.22 -12.01 23.34
CA THR A 112 30.45 -11.42 23.88
C THR A 112 31.69 -12.10 23.30
N LYS A 113 32.77 -11.31 23.18
CA LYS A 113 34.18 -11.70 22.98
C LYS A 113 34.55 -13.14 23.41
N ARG A 114 35.51 -13.75 22.71
CA ARG A 114 36.83 -14.05 23.30
C ARG A 114 37.86 -14.56 22.30
N ALA A 115 39.05 -13.99 22.45
CA ALA A 115 40.30 -14.64 22.09
C ALA A 115 40.52 -15.86 22.99
N ASP A 116 41.16 -16.88 22.38
CA ASP A 116 41.97 -17.90 23.02
C ASP A 116 41.30 -18.85 24.04
N GLY A 117 41.61 -20.14 23.87
CA GLY A 117 41.72 -21.04 25.00
C GLY A 117 40.64 -22.11 25.14
N SER A 118 40.93 -23.26 24.53
CA SER A 118 40.75 -24.59 25.15
C SER A 118 39.36 -25.27 25.18
N ARG A 119 39.38 -26.51 24.65
CA ARG A 119 38.65 -27.72 25.10
C ARG A 119 37.17 -27.90 24.69
N GLY A 120 36.99 -28.52 23.53
CA GLY A 120 36.63 -29.95 23.43
C GLY A 120 35.24 -30.46 23.88
N ARG A 121 34.46 -30.89 22.87
CA ARG A 121 33.39 -31.95 22.82
C ARG A 121 32.03 -31.61 23.49
N ALA A 122 30.87 -31.95 22.90
CA ALA A 122 30.59 -33.08 22.01
C ALA A 122 29.56 -32.79 20.90
N VAL A 123 29.88 -33.32 19.72
CA VAL A 123 29.00 -33.56 18.58
C VAL A 123 28.24 -34.85 18.86
N TYR A 124 26.91 -34.81 18.86
CA TYR A 124 26.11 -36.02 18.62
C TYR A 124 25.80 -36.09 17.13
N SER A 125 26.59 -36.93 16.46
CA SER A 125 26.26 -37.52 15.17
C SER A 125 25.39 -38.74 15.43
N SER A 126 24.16 -38.77 14.91
CA SER A 126 23.58 -40.04 14.49
C SER A 126 24.16 -40.34 13.10
N ASN A 127 25.18 -41.20 13.07
CA ASN A 127 25.76 -41.76 11.86
C ASN A 127 24.72 -42.66 11.17
N ASP A 128 23.84 -42.08 10.37
CA ASP A 128 23.14 -42.81 9.31
C ASP A 128 23.77 -42.42 7.96
N PRO A 129 24.55 -43.30 7.32
CA PRO A 129 25.14 -43.06 6.01
C PRO A 129 24.11 -42.89 4.87
N GLN A 130 22.82 -43.13 5.11
CA GLN A 130 21.75 -42.82 4.14
C GLN A 130 21.26 -41.37 4.20
N ALA A 131 21.63 -40.58 5.22
CA ALA A 131 21.18 -39.20 5.37
C ALA A 131 21.99 -38.15 4.56
N VAL A 132 23.08 -38.57 3.91
CA VAL A 132 23.99 -37.67 3.14
C VAL A 132 23.73 -37.72 1.63
N ALA A 133 22.63 -38.37 1.21
CA ALA A 133 22.22 -38.44 -0.19
C ALA A 133 20.77 -37.98 -0.38
N LEU A 134 20.42 -36.81 0.18
CA LEU A 134 19.31 -36.01 -0.31
C LEU A 134 19.77 -34.56 -0.43
N VAL A 135 20.75 -34.35 -1.32
CA VAL A 135 20.61 -33.26 -2.28
C VAL A 135 19.29 -33.56 -2.98
N TYR A 136 18.18 -33.14 -2.36
CA TYR A 136 16.91 -33.13 -3.03
C TYR A 136 17.14 -32.23 -4.24
N ASP A 137 17.28 -32.87 -5.41
CA ASP A 137 16.77 -32.30 -6.64
C ASP A 137 15.42 -31.70 -6.27
N ILE A 138 15.41 -30.37 -6.08
CA ILE A 138 14.17 -29.62 -6.03
C ILE A 138 13.55 -29.97 -7.37
N PRO A 139 12.48 -30.79 -7.42
CA PRO A 139 11.81 -31.05 -8.69
C PRO A 139 11.48 -29.66 -9.21
N LYS A 140 11.68 -29.40 -10.51
CA LYS A 140 11.10 -28.21 -11.14
C LYS A 140 9.67 -28.09 -10.63
N LEU A 141 9.45 -27.23 -9.64
CA LEU A 141 8.13 -26.89 -9.15
C LEU A 141 7.43 -26.43 -10.40
N GLU A 142 6.44 -27.22 -10.84
CA GLU A 142 5.68 -26.95 -12.04
C GLU A 142 5.33 -25.46 -12.01
N GLN A 143 5.85 -24.79 -13.04
CA GLN A 143 6.06 -23.36 -13.05
C GLN A 143 4.71 -22.64 -12.92
N VAL A 144 4.54 -21.93 -11.81
CA VAL A 144 3.65 -20.78 -11.60
C VAL A 144 2.34 -20.88 -12.39
N VAL A 145 1.39 -21.65 -11.86
CA VAL A 145 0.02 -21.81 -12.39
C VAL A 145 -0.68 -20.47 -12.67
N TRP A 146 -0.29 -19.41 -11.96
CA TRP A 146 -0.80 -18.05 -12.15
C TRP A 146 -0.23 -17.30 -13.36
N ALA A 147 0.82 -17.82 -14.01
CA ALA A 147 1.34 -17.24 -15.25
C ALA A 147 0.40 -17.47 -16.44
N GLU A 148 -0.52 -18.44 -16.33
CA GLU A 148 -1.52 -18.80 -17.33
C GLU A 148 -2.82 -17.97 -17.22
N MET A 149 -2.90 -17.08 -16.24
CA MET A 149 -4.07 -16.22 -16.04
C MET A 149 -4.30 -15.23 -17.19
N PRO A 150 -5.57 -14.86 -17.44
CA PRO A 150 -5.89 -13.73 -18.30
C PRO A 150 -5.16 -12.46 -17.83
N PRO A 151 -4.52 -11.70 -18.76
CA PRO A 151 -3.80 -10.48 -18.41
C PRO A 151 -4.65 -9.48 -17.63
N ASP A 152 -5.94 -9.34 -17.97
CA ASP A 152 -6.84 -8.37 -17.35
C ASP A 152 -7.09 -8.69 -15.87
N ALA A 153 -7.23 -9.98 -15.52
CA ALA A 153 -7.38 -10.42 -14.14
C ALA A 153 -6.10 -10.17 -13.31
N LEU A 154 -4.92 -10.39 -13.91
CA LEU A 154 -3.64 -10.04 -13.28
C LEU A 154 -3.53 -8.53 -13.03
N VAL A 155 -3.90 -7.70 -14.01
CA VAL A 155 -3.90 -6.24 -13.87
C VAL A 155 -4.87 -5.80 -12.77
N ASP A 156 -6.05 -6.42 -12.70
CA ASP A 156 -7.07 -6.11 -11.70
C ASP A 156 -6.67 -6.46 -10.26
N VAL A 157 -5.86 -7.50 -10.08
CA VAL A 157 -5.24 -7.84 -8.79
C VAL A 157 -4.07 -6.91 -8.51
N PHE A 158 -3.13 -6.77 -9.45
CA PHE A 158 -1.88 -6.02 -9.24
C PHE A 158 -2.12 -4.54 -8.98
N LYS A 159 -3.14 -3.92 -9.58
CA LYS A 159 -3.47 -2.52 -9.31
C LYS A 159 -3.85 -2.24 -7.85
N ARG A 160 -4.24 -3.27 -7.07
CA ARG A 160 -4.60 -3.19 -5.64
C ARG A 160 -3.41 -3.44 -4.71
N LEU A 161 -2.30 -3.96 -5.25
CA LEU A 161 -1.10 -4.25 -4.48
C LEU A 161 -0.22 -3.00 -4.30
N PRO A 162 0.61 -2.94 -3.24
CA PRO A 162 1.52 -1.83 -3.00
C PRO A 162 2.42 -1.53 -4.19
N VAL A 163 2.72 -0.25 -4.40
CA VAL A 163 3.51 0.23 -5.54
C VAL A 163 4.88 -0.43 -5.62
N GLU A 164 5.50 -0.63 -4.45
CA GLU A 164 6.80 -1.29 -4.36
C GLU A 164 6.75 -2.73 -4.90
N ASP A 165 5.68 -3.48 -4.61
CA ASP A 165 5.51 -4.83 -5.11
C ASP A 165 5.28 -4.86 -6.62
N ARG A 166 4.45 -3.94 -7.13
CA ARG A 166 4.23 -3.77 -8.58
C ARG A 166 5.52 -3.49 -9.33
N LEU A 167 6.47 -2.76 -8.72
CA LEU A 167 7.76 -2.41 -9.33
C LEU A 167 8.85 -3.47 -9.15
N ARG A 168 8.95 -4.08 -7.97
CA ARG A 168 10.15 -4.85 -7.58
C ARG A 168 9.87 -6.34 -7.40
N THR A 169 8.74 -6.68 -6.81
CA THR A 169 8.42 -8.06 -6.43
C THR A 169 7.78 -8.80 -7.60
N ILE A 170 6.64 -8.29 -8.07
CA ILE A 170 5.80 -8.92 -9.10
C ILE A 170 6.56 -9.14 -10.42
N PRO A 171 7.33 -8.17 -10.95
CA PRO A 171 8.05 -8.36 -12.21
C PRO A 171 9.15 -9.43 -12.19
N ARG A 172 9.55 -9.89 -11.00
CA ARG A 172 10.61 -10.90 -10.81
C ARG A 172 10.08 -12.33 -10.76
N ILE A 173 8.76 -12.51 -10.65
CA ILE A 173 8.14 -13.82 -10.48
C ILE A 173 8.13 -14.58 -11.80
N CYS A 174 7.51 -14.02 -12.84
CA CYS A 174 7.52 -14.61 -14.18
C CYS A 174 7.34 -13.54 -15.28
N LYS A 175 7.55 -13.94 -16.54
CA LYS A 175 7.40 -13.03 -17.70
C LYS A 175 5.97 -12.51 -17.88
N ALA A 176 4.96 -13.33 -17.60
CA ALA A 176 3.55 -12.95 -17.71
C ALA A 176 3.20 -11.86 -16.69
N TRP A 177 3.59 -12.06 -15.43
CA TRP A 177 3.37 -11.09 -14.36
C TRP A 177 4.15 -9.80 -14.59
N ARG A 178 5.40 -9.90 -15.04
CA ARG A 178 6.15 -8.74 -15.51
C ARG A 178 5.38 -7.99 -16.58
N LYS A 179 4.87 -8.67 -17.61
CA LYS A 179 4.08 -8.03 -18.68
C LYS A 179 2.82 -7.35 -18.14
N ALA A 180 2.08 -8.00 -17.25
CA ALA A 180 0.88 -7.43 -16.63
C ALA A 180 1.17 -6.17 -15.81
N THR A 181 2.28 -6.12 -15.05
CA THR A 181 2.68 -4.87 -14.35
C THR A 181 3.10 -3.73 -15.28
N LEU A 182 3.40 -3.99 -16.57
CA LEU A 182 3.65 -2.94 -17.55
C LEU A 182 2.35 -2.35 -18.11
N ASP A 183 1.20 -2.97 -17.85
CA ASP A 183 -0.09 -2.47 -18.29
C ASP A 183 -0.45 -1.16 -17.55
N PRO A 184 -0.87 -0.10 -18.27
CA PRO A 184 -1.24 1.18 -17.66
C PRO A 184 -2.34 1.08 -16.60
N GLY A 185 -3.22 0.07 -16.69
CA GLY A 185 -4.27 -0.23 -15.71
C GLY A 185 -3.75 -0.44 -14.29
N CYS A 186 -2.51 -0.92 -14.13
CA CYS A 186 -1.85 -1.07 -12.83
C CYS A 186 -1.48 0.26 -12.16
N TRP A 187 -1.51 1.38 -12.90
CA TRP A 187 -0.93 2.66 -12.48
C TRP A 187 -1.94 3.80 -12.55
N GLN A 188 -3.24 3.49 -12.63
CA GLN A 188 -4.30 4.50 -12.68
C GLN A 188 -4.56 5.13 -11.31
N LYS A 189 -4.44 4.35 -10.24
CA LYS A 189 -4.64 4.81 -8.86
C LYS A 189 -3.43 4.42 -8.04
N VAL A 190 -2.72 5.40 -7.51
CA VAL A 190 -1.42 5.18 -6.88
C VAL A 190 -1.31 6.01 -5.62
N ASP A 191 -1.16 5.33 -4.49
CA ASP A 191 -0.79 5.94 -3.20
C ASP A 191 0.59 5.41 -2.78
N VAL A 192 1.52 6.34 -2.54
CA VAL A 192 2.87 6.07 -2.05
C VAL A 192 3.21 6.93 -0.82
N LYS A 193 2.22 7.49 -0.12
CA LYS A 193 2.48 8.39 1.02
C LYS A 193 3.28 7.70 2.13
N ASP A 194 2.91 6.47 2.50
CA ASP A 194 3.61 5.70 3.53
C ASP A 194 5.03 5.37 3.08
N TRP A 195 5.20 4.96 1.82
CA TRP A 195 6.53 4.72 1.24
C TRP A 195 7.40 5.99 1.26
N CYS A 196 6.84 7.15 0.89
CA CYS A 196 7.55 8.43 0.95
C CYS A 196 7.95 8.79 2.38
N MET A 197 7.05 8.60 3.35
CA MET A 197 7.30 8.86 4.76
C MET A 197 8.47 8.01 5.26
N GLU A 198 8.43 6.69 5.05
CA GLU A 198 9.51 5.79 5.42
C GLU A 198 10.85 6.22 4.80
N ARG A 199 10.85 6.57 3.50
CA ARG A 199 12.06 7.00 2.79
C ARG A 199 12.59 8.33 3.28
N TYR A 200 11.71 9.31 3.52
CA TYR A 200 12.06 10.61 4.05
C TYR A 200 12.75 10.50 5.41
N TYR A 201 12.19 9.70 6.33
CA TYR A 201 12.81 9.47 7.63
C TYR A 201 14.12 8.70 7.53
N MET A 202 14.21 7.68 6.66
CA MET A 202 15.48 6.94 6.46
C MET A 202 16.62 7.86 5.98
N ILE A 203 16.33 8.81 5.09
CA ILE A 203 17.33 9.77 4.58
C ILE A 203 17.73 10.77 5.67
N ASN A 204 16.77 11.31 6.41
CA ASN A 204 17.00 12.43 7.33
C ASN A 204 17.47 12.03 8.74
N THR A 205 17.35 10.77 9.15
CA THR A 205 17.74 10.31 10.50
C THR A 205 19.17 9.79 10.61
N ALA A 206 20.01 9.95 9.57
CA ALA A 206 21.38 9.42 9.51
C ALA A 206 21.49 7.88 9.70
N VAL A 207 20.38 7.15 9.67
CA VAL A 207 20.31 5.67 9.70
C VAL A 207 20.38 5.12 8.26
N THR A 208 21.24 5.66 7.41
CA THR A 208 21.50 5.08 6.09
C THR A 208 22.69 4.13 6.19
N PRO A 209 22.50 2.79 6.17
CA PRO A 209 23.60 1.91 5.84
C PRO A 209 24.17 2.33 4.48
N SER A 210 25.49 2.44 4.38
CA SER A 210 26.26 2.91 3.22
C SER A 210 26.04 2.12 1.90
N ARG A 211 25.07 1.20 1.85
CA ARG A 211 24.76 0.31 0.71
C ARG A 211 23.29 0.29 0.29
N VAL A 212 22.42 1.11 0.90
CA VAL A 212 21.01 1.19 0.47
C VAL A 212 20.91 2.10 -0.74
N TRP A 213 20.58 1.51 -1.89
CA TRP A 213 20.07 2.26 -3.03
C TRP A 213 18.77 2.94 -2.59
N CYS A 214 18.84 4.22 -2.23
CA CYS A 214 17.65 5.01 -2.00
C CYS A 214 17.14 5.46 -3.36
N GLU A 215 16.05 4.85 -3.84
CA GLU A 215 15.32 5.45 -4.96
C GLU A 215 14.74 6.77 -4.44
N SER A 216 15.08 7.88 -5.09
CA SER A 216 14.46 9.18 -4.81
C SER A 216 12.94 9.08 -5.03
N ILE A 217 12.17 9.81 -4.21
CA ILE A 217 10.74 10.04 -4.40
C ILE A 217 10.46 10.52 -5.84
N ASP A 218 11.31 11.39 -6.39
CA ASP A 218 11.18 11.89 -7.76
C ASP A 218 11.26 10.77 -8.81
N ARG A 219 12.13 9.78 -8.58
CA ARG A 219 12.27 8.64 -9.49
C ARG A 219 11.02 7.76 -9.43
N MET A 220 10.44 7.56 -8.25
CA MET A 220 9.20 6.82 -8.09
C MET A 220 8.05 7.51 -8.81
N ILE A 221 7.90 8.83 -8.64
CA ILE A 221 6.89 9.64 -9.35
C ILE A 221 7.03 9.50 -10.86
N ARG A 222 8.26 9.68 -11.39
CA ARG A 222 8.53 9.54 -12.83
C ARG A 222 8.13 8.17 -13.35
N LEU A 223 8.54 7.11 -12.66
CA LEU A 223 8.20 5.74 -13.03
C LEU A 223 6.68 5.52 -13.05
N VAL A 224 5.96 5.98 -12.02
CA VAL A 224 4.49 5.84 -11.93
C VAL A 224 3.80 6.60 -13.07
N VAL A 225 4.19 7.85 -13.30
CA VAL A 225 3.58 8.69 -14.34
C VAL A 225 3.85 8.11 -15.73
N GLU A 226 5.08 7.72 -16.03
CA GLU A 226 5.44 7.08 -17.32
C GLU A 226 4.68 5.77 -17.52
N ARG A 227 4.58 4.93 -16.47
CA ARG A 227 3.84 3.66 -16.51
C ARG A 227 2.35 3.85 -16.77
N SER A 228 1.76 4.92 -16.25
CA SER A 228 0.34 5.22 -16.43
C SER A 228 -0.05 5.56 -17.87
N CYS A 229 0.91 5.90 -18.74
CA CYS A 229 0.68 6.29 -20.13
C CYS A 229 -0.43 7.36 -20.30
N GLY A 230 -0.49 8.33 -19.36
CA GLY A 230 -1.50 9.40 -19.34
C GLY A 230 -2.85 9.00 -18.75
N GLY A 231 -3.00 7.75 -18.30
CA GLY A 231 -4.21 7.19 -17.69
C GLY A 231 -4.30 7.32 -16.18
N ILE A 232 -3.37 8.04 -15.53
CA ILE A 232 -3.42 8.26 -14.08
C ILE A 232 -4.66 9.08 -13.69
N GLN A 233 -5.36 8.59 -12.67
CA GLN A 233 -6.61 9.15 -12.14
C GLN A 233 -6.43 9.63 -10.69
N GLU A 234 -5.62 8.93 -9.90
CA GLU A 234 -5.38 9.26 -8.49
C GLU A 234 -3.88 9.11 -8.20
N LEU A 235 -3.27 10.17 -7.68
CA LEU A 235 -1.86 10.20 -7.31
C LEU A 235 -1.72 10.80 -5.92
N HIS A 236 -1.25 10.00 -4.97
CA HIS A 236 -0.99 10.41 -3.60
C HIS A 236 0.47 10.17 -3.25
N VAL A 237 1.20 11.24 -2.95
CA VAL A 237 2.64 11.24 -2.69
C VAL A 237 2.89 12.21 -1.54
N ALA A 238 3.83 11.93 -0.64
CA ALA A 238 4.19 12.88 0.41
C ALA A 238 5.66 13.29 0.28
N TYR A 239 6.05 14.38 0.95
CA TYR A 239 7.45 14.81 1.07
C TYR A 239 8.17 15.00 -0.27
N MET A 240 7.45 15.48 -1.29
CA MET A 240 8.04 15.71 -2.61
C MET A 240 9.01 16.89 -2.60
N ASP A 241 10.07 16.78 -3.39
CA ASP A 241 10.94 17.92 -3.69
C ASP A 241 10.35 18.75 -4.84
N GLY A 242 10.00 20.00 -4.52
CA GLY A 242 9.34 20.93 -5.42
C GLY A 242 10.13 21.25 -6.67
N ASP A 243 11.45 21.31 -6.56
CA ASP A 243 12.32 21.79 -7.64
C ASP A 243 12.47 20.77 -8.78
N ALA A 244 12.29 19.47 -8.49
CA ALA A 244 12.47 18.39 -9.46
C ALA A 244 11.16 17.76 -9.91
N SER A 245 10.24 17.50 -8.97
CA SER A 245 9.04 16.72 -9.25
C SER A 245 7.86 17.53 -9.75
N LEU A 246 7.63 18.75 -9.23
CA LEU A 246 6.50 19.57 -9.68
C LEU A 246 6.63 20.02 -11.14
N PRO A 247 7.80 20.51 -11.62
CA PRO A 247 7.98 20.82 -13.04
C PRO A 247 7.71 19.62 -13.94
N PHE A 248 8.11 18.42 -13.50
CA PHE A 248 7.83 17.19 -14.23
C PHE A 248 6.33 16.88 -14.29
N LEU A 249 5.58 17.01 -13.18
CA LEU A 249 4.14 16.81 -13.16
C LEU A 249 3.40 17.81 -14.07
N ILE A 250 3.80 19.09 -14.03
CA ILE A 250 3.27 20.16 -14.90
C ILE A 250 3.48 19.78 -16.38
N GLN A 251 4.69 19.32 -16.74
CA GLN A 251 5.03 18.93 -18.11
C GLN A 251 4.30 17.66 -18.57
N SER A 252 3.95 16.76 -17.63
CA SER A 252 3.33 15.47 -17.93
C SER A 252 1.85 15.56 -18.32
N ARG A 253 1.20 16.72 -18.14
CA ARG A 253 -0.20 16.99 -18.56
C ARG A 253 -1.17 15.88 -18.13
N LEU A 254 -1.34 15.70 -16.83
CA LEU A 254 -2.14 14.63 -16.22
C LEU A 254 -3.66 14.87 -16.37
N SER A 255 -4.14 14.87 -17.62
CA SER A 255 -5.50 15.24 -18.00
C SER A 255 -6.61 14.30 -17.51
N CYS A 256 -6.26 13.09 -17.08
CA CYS A 256 -7.17 12.13 -16.47
C CYS A 256 -7.22 12.22 -14.93
N LEU A 257 -6.36 13.03 -14.33
CA LEU A 257 -6.20 13.10 -12.88
C LEU A 257 -7.43 13.75 -12.24
N LYS A 258 -8.00 13.03 -11.26
CA LYS A 258 -9.17 13.41 -10.47
C LYS A 258 -8.80 13.66 -9.01
N ALA A 259 -7.78 12.99 -8.49
CA ALA A 259 -7.27 13.22 -7.14
C ALA A 259 -5.76 13.42 -7.15
N LEU A 260 -5.30 14.49 -6.51
CA LEU A 260 -3.89 14.76 -6.24
C LEU A 260 -3.73 15.06 -4.75
N SER A 261 -2.87 14.32 -4.08
CA SER A 261 -2.47 14.58 -2.69
C SER A 261 -0.95 14.63 -2.65
N ILE A 262 -0.42 15.80 -2.27
CA ILE A 262 1.02 16.07 -2.15
C ILE A 262 1.41 16.63 -0.77
N PRO A 263 0.90 16.10 0.36
CA PRO A 263 1.13 16.72 1.67
C PRO A 263 2.60 16.74 2.06
N LYS A 264 2.98 17.70 2.90
CA LYS A 264 4.35 17.90 3.43
C LYS A 264 5.40 18.07 2.32
N SER A 265 4.98 18.44 1.11
CA SER A 265 5.87 18.62 -0.03
C SER A 265 6.35 20.05 -0.12
N LYS A 266 7.56 20.28 -0.64
CA LYS A 266 8.02 21.64 -0.90
C LYS A 266 7.29 22.17 -2.13
N VAL A 267 6.37 23.11 -1.98
CA VAL A 267 5.62 23.67 -3.11
C VAL A 267 5.77 25.18 -3.11
N THR A 268 6.34 25.75 -4.18
CA THR A 268 6.33 27.21 -4.37
C THR A 268 5.00 27.66 -4.95
N GLU A 269 4.57 28.88 -4.64
CA GLU A 269 3.30 29.41 -5.15
C GLU A 269 3.24 29.46 -6.68
N ASN A 270 4.34 29.82 -7.34
CA ASN A 270 4.40 29.82 -8.80
C ASN A 270 4.20 28.40 -9.37
N CYS A 271 4.89 27.40 -8.81
CA CYS A 271 4.72 26.01 -9.25
C CYS A 271 3.31 25.50 -8.98
N PHE A 272 2.70 25.87 -7.85
CA PHE A 272 1.32 25.52 -7.53
C PHE A 272 0.33 26.09 -8.55
N ARG A 273 0.45 27.39 -8.85
CA ARG A 273 -0.40 28.08 -9.84
C ARG A 273 -0.30 27.43 -11.22
N GLU A 274 0.92 27.11 -11.67
CA GLU A 274 1.11 26.40 -12.93
C GLU A 274 0.52 24.98 -12.88
N LEU A 275 0.71 24.26 -11.78
CA LEU A 275 0.22 22.90 -11.61
C LEU A 275 -1.30 22.82 -11.73
N ILE A 276 -2.06 23.64 -10.98
CA ILE A 276 -3.53 23.58 -11.01
C ILE A 276 -4.10 23.90 -12.40
N LEU A 277 -3.43 24.74 -13.19
CA LEU A 277 -3.83 25.04 -14.57
C LEU A 277 -3.67 23.83 -15.52
N THR A 278 -2.82 22.86 -15.17
CA THR A 278 -2.63 21.63 -15.96
C THR A 278 -3.59 20.49 -15.58
N LEU A 279 -4.42 20.66 -14.54
CA LEU A 279 -5.25 19.60 -13.95
C LEU A 279 -6.77 19.92 -14.02
N PRO A 280 -7.36 20.12 -15.21
CA PRO A 280 -8.72 20.64 -15.34
C PRO A 280 -9.83 19.70 -14.84
N ARG A 281 -9.52 18.41 -14.60
CA ARG A 281 -10.47 17.39 -14.13
C ARG A 281 -10.33 17.08 -12.64
N LEU A 282 -9.53 17.86 -11.91
CA LEU A 282 -9.29 17.60 -10.50
C LEU A 282 -10.57 17.81 -9.68
N VAL A 283 -10.85 16.84 -8.82
CA VAL A 283 -12.00 16.78 -7.92
C VAL A 283 -11.54 16.83 -6.46
N HIS A 284 -10.39 16.21 -6.18
CA HIS A 284 -9.78 16.17 -4.86
C HIS A 284 -8.35 16.74 -4.94
N LEU A 285 -8.06 17.72 -4.11
CA LEU A 285 -6.73 18.31 -3.97
C LEU A 285 -6.33 18.37 -2.51
N ASP A 286 -5.17 17.83 -2.20
CA ASP A 286 -4.54 17.92 -0.88
C ASP A 286 -3.12 18.45 -1.04
N ILE A 287 -2.89 19.64 -0.48
CA ILE A 287 -1.61 20.34 -0.41
C ILE A 287 -1.30 20.73 1.05
N SER A 288 -1.74 19.92 2.02
CA SER A 288 -1.47 20.22 3.42
C SER A 288 0.02 20.17 3.72
N GLU A 289 0.44 20.98 4.68
CA GLU A 289 1.80 21.08 5.21
C GLU A 289 2.87 21.40 4.12
N CYS A 290 2.48 22.03 3.01
CA CYS A 290 3.39 22.34 1.91
C CYS A 290 4.28 23.58 2.12
N GLY A 291 4.28 24.16 3.33
CA GLY A 291 4.91 25.44 3.68
C GLY A 291 4.02 26.65 3.39
N PRO A 292 4.39 27.84 3.90
CA PRO A 292 3.60 29.05 3.69
C PRO A 292 3.61 29.44 2.21
N LEU A 293 2.44 29.49 1.60
CA LEU A 293 2.25 30.15 0.32
C LEU A 293 2.19 31.67 0.57
N GLU A 294 2.68 32.48 -0.38
CA GLU A 294 2.84 33.92 -0.17
C GLU A 294 1.49 34.64 -0.09
N SER A 295 0.51 34.13 -0.84
CA SER A 295 -0.89 34.51 -0.77
C SER A 295 -1.56 33.96 0.50
N GLY A 296 -2.28 34.81 1.22
CA GLY A 296 -3.05 34.39 2.41
C GLY A 296 -4.07 33.29 2.08
N GLU A 297 -4.48 32.51 3.08
CA GLU A 297 -5.24 31.27 2.88
C GLU A 297 -6.54 31.48 2.07
N LEU A 298 -7.27 32.56 2.33
CA LEU A 298 -8.49 32.90 1.60
C LEU A 298 -8.23 33.13 0.11
N GLU A 299 -7.20 33.90 -0.24
CA GLU A 299 -6.88 34.22 -1.65
C GLU A 299 -6.48 32.96 -2.42
N LEU A 300 -5.69 32.11 -1.77
CA LEU A 300 -5.28 30.82 -2.33
C LEU A 300 -6.49 29.92 -2.62
N ILE A 301 -7.42 29.77 -1.67
CA ILE A 301 -8.62 28.95 -1.82
C ILE A 301 -9.46 29.46 -2.99
N GLU A 302 -9.72 30.78 -3.03
CA GLU A 302 -10.52 31.40 -4.08
C GLU A 302 -9.92 31.18 -5.47
N GLN A 303 -8.61 31.37 -5.62
CA GLN A 303 -7.92 31.20 -6.89
C GLN A 303 -7.85 29.72 -7.33
N THR A 304 -7.67 28.82 -6.37
CA THR A 304 -7.68 27.37 -6.60
C THR A 304 -9.05 26.93 -7.11
N CYS A 305 -10.11 27.31 -6.42
CA CYS A 305 -11.49 27.00 -6.78
C CYS A 305 -11.89 27.62 -8.13
N LYS A 306 -11.41 28.82 -8.43
CA LYS A 306 -11.61 29.46 -9.74
C LYS A 306 -10.92 28.69 -10.88
N SER A 307 -9.73 28.15 -10.63
CA SER A 307 -8.95 27.41 -11.63
C SER A 307 -9.43 25.96 -11.80
N LEU A 308 -10.02 25.39 -10.75
CA LEU A 308 -10.51 24.02 -10.69
C LEU A 308 -12.03 24.01 -10.45
N PRO A 309 -12.85 24.20 -11.49
CA PRO A 309 -14.31 24.34 -11.35
C PRO A 309 -15.01 23.06 -10.88
N ASN A 310 -14.35 21.89 -10.99
CA ASN A 310 -14.88 20.61 -10.55
C ASN A 310 -14.36 20.18 -9.17
N LEU A 311 -13.58 21.03 -8.49
CA LEU A 311 -12.98 20.72 -7.21
C LEU A 311 -14.06 20.63 -6.13
N LYS A 312 -14.19 19.45 -5.52
CA LYS A 312 -15.16 19.18 -4.46
C LYS A 312 -14.51 19.08 -3.10
N GLN A 313 -13.27 18.63 -3.04
CA GLN A 313 -12.55 18.47 -1.78
C GLN A 313 -11.20 19.15 -1.86
N LEU A 314 -10.93 20.02 -0.90
CA LEU A 314 -9.68 20.76 -0.78
C LEU A 314 -9.14 20.61 0.63
N LYS A 315 -7.90 20.13 0.75
CA LYS A 315 -7.13 20.09 1.98
C LYS A 315 -5.91 20.99 1.86
N ILE A 316 -5.74 21.92 2.79
CA ILE A 316 -4.62 22.89 2.82
C ILE A 316 -4.05 23.01 4.22
N SER A 317 -2.83 23.55 4.32
CA SER A 317 -2.33 24.12 5.58
C SER A 317 -2.90 25.51 5.79
N GLY A 318 -3.20 25.84 7.04
CA GLY A 318 -3.60 27.19 7.40
C GLY A 318 -3.80 27.39 8.89
N GLY A 319 -3.85 28.67 9.28
CA GLY A 319 -4.32 29.06 10.60
C GLY A 319 -5.84 28.89 10.76
N LEU A 320 -6.36 29.36 11.90
CA LEU A 320 -7.80 29.42 12.13
C LEU A 320 -8.45 30.41 11.14
N LEU A 321 -9.11 29.91 10.09
CA LEU A 321 -9.96 30.73 9.22
C LEU A 321 -11.11 31.31 10.06
N PRO A 322 -11.22 32.65 10.23
CA PRO A 322 -12.33 33.23 10.95
C PRO A 322 -13.66 32.95 10.23
N CYS A 323 -14.77 32.92 10.99
CA CYS A 323 -16.10 32.62 10.44
C CYS A 323 -16.50 33.52 9.26
N SER A 324 -16.01 34.76 9.20
CA SER A 324 -16.22 35.69 8.08
C SER A 324 -15.58 35.22 6.77
N GLU A 325 -14.41 34.59 6.84
CA GLU A 325 -13.72 34.05 5.66
C GLU A 325 -14.38 32.75 5.20
N ILE A 326 -14.81 31.90 6.13
CA ILE A 326 -15.58 30.69 5.81
C ILE A 326 -16.88 31.06 5.06
N ALA A 327 -17.60 32.08 5.51
CA ALA A 327 -18.78 32.58 4.80
C ALA A 327 -18.45 33.10 3.39
N THR A 328 -17.29 33.74 3.22
CA THR A 328 -16.81 34.23 1.93
C THR A 328 -16.46 33.08 0.98
N ILE A 329 -15.77 32.05 1.49
CA ILE A 329 -15.43 30.83 0.74
C ILE A 329 -16.72 30.14 0.27
N ARG A 330 -17.72 29.99 1.15
CA ARG A 330 -19.02 29.40 0.78
C ARG A 330 -19.70 30.13 -0.38
N MET A 331 -19.64 31.46 -0.36
CA MET A 331 -20.23 32.29 -1.42
C MET A 331 -19.46 32.22 -2.74
N LYS A 332 -18.13 32.18 -2.68
CA LYS A 332 -17.26 32.24 -3.87
C LYS A 332 -16.88 30.88 -4.46
N CYS A 333 -16.94 29.83 -3.65
CA CYS A 333 -16.53 28.48 -4.00
C CYS A 333 -17.68 27.47 -3.75
N PRO A 334 -18.87 27.67 -4.34
CA PRO A 334 -20.05 26.84 -4.07
C PRO A 334 -19.91 25.38 -4.53
N GLN A 335 -18.90 25.06 -5.36
CA GLN A 335 -18.58 23.70 -5.78
C GLN A 335 -17.92 22.86 -4.69
N LEU A 336 -17.36 23.51 -3.66
CA LEU A 336 -16.56 22.84 -2.64
C LEU A 336 -17.49 22.19 -1.62
N GLU A 337 -17.47 20.86 -1.57
CA GLU A 337 -18.25 20.02 -0.67
C GLU A 337 -17.51 19.73 0.64
N LEU A 338 -16.17 19.82 0.65
CA LEU A 338 -15.34 19.63 1.84
C LEU A 338 -14.11 20.54 1.78
N LEU A 339 -13.90 21.30 2.86
CA LEU A 339 -12.68 22.06 3.09
C LEU A 339 -12.08 21.60 4.41
N GLU A 340 -10.87 21.05 4.32
CA GLU A 340 -10.06 20.70 5.49
C GLU A 340 -8.89 21.68 5.59
N VAL A 341 -8.75 22.33 6.75
CA VAL A 341 -7.63 23.21 7.06
C VAL A 341 -6.87 22.59 8.20
N GLU A 342 -5.68 22.08 7.90
CA GLU A 342 -4.79 21.43 8.86
C GLU A 342 -3.93 22.52 9.52
N SER A 343 -3.94 22.58 10.85
CA SER A 343 -3.05 23.47 11.59
C SER A 343 -1.64 22.92 11.54
N ASP A 344 -0.66 23.74 11.14
CA ASP A 344 0.76 23.35 11.13
C ASP A 344 1.21 22.94 12.54
N SER A 345 1.31 21.63 12.78
CA SER A 345 1.75 21.05 14.06
C SER A 345 3.21 21.37 14.40
N ASP A 346 3.99 21.84 13.42
CA ASP A 346 5.41 22.16 13.59
C ASP A 346 5.67 23.52 14.24
N SER A 347 4.63 24.30 14.56
CA SER A 347 4.76 25.51 15.39
C SER A 347 4.83 25.23 16.89
N VAL A 348 4.61 23.99 17.34
CA VAL A 348 4.83 23.58 18.73
C VAL A 348 6.26 23.04 18.85
N SER A 349 7.20 23.93 19.14
CA SER A 349 8.52 23.55 19.62
C SER A 349 8.39 22.58 20.78
N SER A 350 9.09 21.45 20.69
CA SER A 350 9.31 20.44 21.71
C SER A 350 9.12 20.94 23.16
N TYR A 351 8.17 20.37 23.88
CA TYR A 351 8.30 19.80 25.23
C TYR A 351 6.87 19.49 25.72
N ASP A 352 6.73 18.30 26.31
CA ASP A 352 5.54 17.70 26.91
C ASP A 352 4.52 17.04 25.95
N GLY A 353 4.52 15.72 26.04
CA GLY A 353 3.59 14.85 25.32
C GLY A 353 2.17 15.03 25.83
N TYR A 354 1.33 15.61 24.99
CA TYR A 354 -0.08 15.31 24.88
C TYR A 354 -0.48 15.49 23.40
N ASP A 355 -1.03 14.43 22.82
CA ASP A 355 -1.53 14.36 21.44
C ASP A 355 -2.86 15.13 21.38
N ASP A 356 -2.82 16.43 21.13
CA ASP A 356 -4.01 17.27 20.94
C ASP A 356 -4.16 17.58 19.45
N ARG A 357 -4.64 16.59 18.69
CA ARG A 357 -4.93 16.72 17.26
C ARG A 357 -6.21 17.54 17.09
N GLY A 358 -6.05 18.84 16.94
CA GLY A 358 -7.13 19.75 16.56
C GLY A 358 -7.58 19.54 15.11
N TYR A 359 -8.32 18.48 14.83
CA TYR A 359 -9.03 18.32 13.56
C TYR A 359 -10.29 19.19 13.56
N TYR A 360 -10.36 20.18 12.67
CA TYR A 360 -11.61 20.91 12.41
C TYR A 360 -12.27 20.36 11.14
N TYR A 361 -13.28 19.53 11.31
CA TYR A 361 -14.11 19.03 10.22
C TYR A 361 -15.21 20.05 9.90
N TYR A 362 -15.13 20.71 8.74
CA TYR A 362 -16.26 21.44 8.18
C TYR A 362 -17.07 20.52 7.26
N GLY A 363 -17.84 19.62 7.85
CA GLY A 363 -18.82 18.81 7.13
C GLY A 363 -19.96 19.68 6.61
N TYR A 364 -20.09 19.78 5.29
CA TYR A 364 -21.23 20.45 4.67
C TYR A 364 -22.44 19.51 4.65
N ASN A 365 -23.23 19.52 5.72
CA ASN A 365 -24.58 18.96 5.64
C ASN A 365 -25.47 19.91 4.85
N SER A 366 -26.08 19.37 3.80
CA SER A 366 -27.13 20.04 3.02
C SER A 366 -28.45 19.89 3.76
N ASP A 367 -28.95 21.01 4.29
CA ASP A 367 -30.37 21.21 4.62
C ASP A 367 -30.90 22.41 3.83
#